data_AF-A0AAW6SN51-F1
#
_entry.id   AF-A0AAW6SN51-F1
#
_cell.length_a   1.000
_cell.length_b   1.000
_cell.length_c   1.000
_cell.angle_alpha   90.00
_cell.angle_beta   90.00
_cell.angle_gamma   90.00
#
_symmetry.space_group_name_H-M   'P 1'
#
loop_
_entity.id
_entity.type
_entity.pdbx_description
1 polymer ?
#
loop_
_entity_poly.entity_id
_entity_poly.type
_entity_poly.pdbx_seq_one_letter_code
_entity_poly.pdbx_strand_id
1 'polypeptide(L)'
;MTTNKLTQLRNKIDEINLEILNLLNERAEVVQEIGEEKKKQGVTRFDPVRERESLDLIIKHHHGHFKTSTIQHIFKEIFKASLELQEDNSRKVLLVSRKAHPENTIVEINGEAIGDGKQRFIMGPCAVESYEQVREVAIAMKEQGLSIMRGGAFKPRTSPYDFQGLGVEGLKILREVGNELGMSIVSEIVSPNDVELSLDYVDVIQVGARNMQNFDLLKTVGKVNKPILLKRGLSATIEEFIHAAEYIISQGNNQIILCERGIRTYEKATRNTLDISAVPILKKETHLPVVVDVTHSTGRRDLLLPTAKAALAIGADAIMAEVHPDPAVALSDAAQQMDIQQFNEFIQELKTLQEKLA
;
A
#
# COMPACT_ATOMS: atom_id res chain seq x y z
N MET A 1 45.08 32.31 -29.38
CA MET A 1 45.96 31.38 -28.64
C MET A 1 45.63 31.38 -27.15
N THR A 2 44.41 31.02 -26.76
CA THR A 2 43.93 31.05 -25.35
C THR A 2 43.31 29.73 -24.89
N THR A 3 43.26 28.74 -25.79
CA THR A 3 42.64 27.42 -25.58
C THR A 3 43.55 26.39 -24.90
N ASN A 4 44.85 26.66 -24.73
CA ASN A 4 45.80 25.66 -24.23
C ASN A 4 45.76 25.52 -22.70
N LYS A 5 45.89 26.62 -21.94
CA LYS A 5 45.95 26.58 -20.47
C LYS A 5 44.65 26.08 -19.82
N LEU A 6 43.50 26.50 -20.35
CA LEU A 6 42.20 26.04 -19.84
C LEU A 6 42.02 24.53 -20.03
N THR A 7 42.38 24.01 -21.20
CA THR A 7 42.28 22.58 -21.51
C THR A 7 43.23 21.77 -20.63
N GLN A 8 44.47 22.23 -20.44
CA GLN A 8 45.43 21.60 -19.52
C GLN A 8 44.90 21.55 -18.07
N LEU A 9 44.30 22.63 -17.58
CA LEU A 9 43.72 22.66 -16.23
C LEU A 9 42.51 21.73 -16.09
N ARG A 10 41.69 21.59 -17.13
CA ARG A 10 40.56 20.63 -17.14
C ARG A 10 41.05 19.19 -17.14
N ASN A 11 42.03 18.85 -17.96
CA ASN A 11 42.62 17.51 -17.96
C ASN A 11 43.20 17.16 -16.59
N LYS A 12 43.84 18.14 -15.91
CA LYS A 12 44.31 17.94 -14.54
C LYS A 12 43.18 17.70 -13.54
N ILE A 13 42.03 18.35 -13.70
CA ILE A 13 40.84 18.07 -12.88
C ILE A 13 40.33 16.65 -13.15
N ASP A 14 40.33 16.21 -14.40
CA ASP A 14 39.89 14.85 -14.75
C ASP A 14 40.80 13.77 -14.14
N GLU A 15 42.12 13.99 -14.13
CA GLU A 15 43.07 13.14 -13.40
C GLU A 15 42.76 13.07 -11.89
N ILE A 16 42.52 14.23 -11.26
CA ILE A 16 42.13 14.30 -9.84
C ILE A 16 40.79 13.60 -9.58
N ASN A 17 39.82 13.70 -10.50
CA ASN A 17 38.53 13.03 -10.37
C ASN A 17 38.70 11.50 -10.35
N LEU A 18 39.60 10.96 -11.18
CA LEU A 18 39.91 9.53 -11.20
C LEU A 18 40.61 9.08 -9.91
N GLU A 19 41.50 9.91 -9.36
CA GLU A 19 42.10 9.64 -8.04
C GLU A 19 41.05 9.61 -6.93
N ILE A 20 40.11 10.57 -6.92
CA ILE A 20 39.00 10.58 -5.97
C ILE A 20 38.14 9.32 -6.12
N LEU A 21 37.80 8.91 -7.35
CA LEU A 21 37.03 7.70 -7.60
C LEU A 21 37.73 6.46 -7.06
N ASN A 22 39.05 6.33 -7.28
CA ASN A 22 39.82 5.20 -6.78
C ASN A 22 39.82 5.15 -5.25
N LEU A 23 40.01 6.29 -4.59
CA LEU A 23 39.95 6.38 -3.12
C LEU A 23 38.56 6.07 -2.56
N LEU A 24 37.49 6.47 -3.28
CA LEU A 24 36.13 6.12 -2.90
C LEU A 24 35.85 4.62 -3.02
N ASN A 25 36.38 3.96 -4.06
CA ASN A 25 36.26 2.52 -4.25
C ASN A 25 37.01 1.75 -3.16
N GLU A 26 38.27 2.12 -2.88
CA GLU A 26 39.05 1.51 -1.79
C GLU A 26 38.35 1.67 -0.44
N ARG A 27 37.82 2.87 -0.17
CA ARG A 27 37.05 3.13 1.05
C ARG A 27 35.79 2.25 1.10
N ALA A 28 35.11 2.04 -0.02
CA ALA A 28 33.91 1.21 -0.10
C ALA A 28 34.21 -0.26 0.23
N GLU A 29 35.33 -0.81 -0.23
CA GLU A 29 35.78 -2.17 0.10
C GLU A 29 35.98 -2.33 1.62
N VAL A 30 36.72 -1.41 2.26
CA VAL A 30 36.92 -1.42 3.72
C VAL A 30 35.60 -1.29 4.48
N VAL A 31 34.68 -0.46 3.99
CA VAL A 31 33.34 -0.32 4.57
C VAL A 31 32.56 -1.63 4.50
N GLN A 32 32.67 -2.40 3.41
CA GLN A 32 32.01 -3.71 3.29
C GLN A 32 32.58 -4.71 4.30
N GLU A 33 33.90 -4.80 4.43
CA GLU A 33 34.55 -5.67 5.43
C GLU A 33 34.10 -5.32 6.86
N ILE A 34 34.05 -4.03 7.21
CA ILE A 34 33.51 -3.56 8.49
C ILE A 34 32.05 -4.00 8.66
N GLY A 35 31.24 -3.92 7.61
CA GLY A 35 29.84 -4.34 7.61
C GLY A 35 29.68 -5.84 7.91
N GLU A 36 30.52 -6.69 7.33
CA GLU A 36 30.55 -8.12 7.60
C GLU A 36 30.95 -8.42 9.04
N GLU A 37 31.94 -7.72 9.56
CA GLU A 37 32.42 -7.94 10.93
C GLU A 37 31.41 -7.47 11.97
N LYS A 38 30.77 -6.31 11.77
CA LYS A 38 29.64 -5.85 12.58
C LYS A 38 28.50 -6.87 12.60
N LYS A 39 28.23 -7.53 11.46
CA LYS A 39 27.19 -8.57 11.36
C LYS A 39 27.52 -9.80 12.19
N LYS A 40 28.79 -10.25 12.21
CA LYS A 40 29.23 -11.38 13.07
C LYS A 40 29.12 -11.04 14.55
N GLN A 41 29.39 -9.80 14.92
CA GLN A 41 29.39 -9.34 16.32
C GLN A 41 28.03 -8.84 16.83
N GLY A 42 27.01 -8.78 15.96
CA GLY A 42 25.66 -8.32 16.32
C GLY A 42 25.58 -6.83 16.67
N VAL A 43 26.52 -6.01 16.19
CA VAL A 43 26.61 -4.57 16.50
C VAL A 43 25.80 -3.75 15.48
N THR A 44 25.24 -2.63 15.91
CA THR A 44 24.46 -1.72 15.06
C THR A 44 25.30 -1.13 13.91
N ARG A 45 24.69 -1.04 12.72
CA ARG A 45 25.36 -0.58 11.50
C ARG A 45 25.57 0.93 11.51
N PHE A 46 24.52 1.68 11.82
CA PHE A 46 24.60 3.13 12.00
C PHE A 46 25.15 3.47 13.38
N ASP A 47 26.16 4.35 13.40
CA ASP A 47 26.76 4.87 14.62
C ASP A 47 27.01 6.39 14.44
N PRO A 48 26.12 7.23 14.98
CA PRO A 48 26.23 8.68 14.82
C PRO A 48 27.43 9.26 15.59
N VAL A 49 27.93 8.56 16.61
CA VAL A 49 29.11 8.97 17.36
C VAL A 49 30.36 8.75 16.51
N ARG A 50 30.46 7.59 15.85
CA ARG A 50 31.57 7.30 14.95
C ARG A 50 31.65 8.22 13.74
N GLU A 51 30.50 8.57 13.16
CA GLU A 51 30.45 9.57 12.08
C GLU A 51 30.94 10.94 12.57
N ARG A 52 30.53 11.37 13.78
CA ARG A 52 30.97 12.62 14.38
C ARG A 52 32.49 12.64 14.56
N GLU A 53 33.06 11.60 15.14
CA GLU A 53 34.52 11.47 15.32
C GLU A 53 35.27 11.56 13.98
N SER A 54 34.73 10.90 12.95
CA SER A 54 35.32 10.91 11.61
C SER A 54 35.26 12.30 10.98
N LEU A 55 34.14 13.01 11.11
CA LEU A 55 34.03 14.40 10.69
C LEU A 55 35.00 15.31 11.44
N ASP A 56 35.12 15.16 12.76
CA ASP A 56 36.02 15.98 13.57
C ASP A 56 37.49 15.76 13.18
N LEU A 57 37.88 14.51 12.86
CA LEU A 57 39.19 14.20 12.32
C LEU A 57 39.45 14.85 10.96
N ILE A 58 38.47 14.81 10.05
CA ILE A 58 38.57 15.46 8.73
C ILE A 58 38.71 16.97 8.87
N ILE A 59 37.90 17.59 9.74
CA ILE A 59 37.93 19.04 10.00
C ILE A 59 39.29 19.46 10.56
N LYS A 60 39.84 18.67 11.49
CA LYS A 60 41.14 18.95 12.10
C LYS A 60 42.29 19.00 11.08
N HIS A 61 42.21 18.22 10.01
CA HIS A 61 43.23 18.15 8.96
C HIS A 61 42.86 18.97 7.71
N HIS A 62 41.74 19.69 7.73
CA HIS A 62 41.31 20.49 6.59
C HIS A 62 42.03 21.85 6.58
N HIS A 63 42.96 22.00 5.63
CA HIS A 63 43.69 23.25 5.38
C HIS A 63 43.44 23.81 3.97
N GLY A 64 42.43 23.29 3.27
CA GLY A 64 42.12 23.62 1.88
C GLY A 64 41.23 24.85 1.70
N HIS A 65 41.00 25.21 0.43
CA HIS A 65 40.25 26.41 0.04
C HIS A 65 38.73 26.33 0.25
N PHE A 66 38.17 25.13 0.45
CA PHE A 66 36.75 24.96 0.74
C PHE A 66 36.40 25.39 2.16
N LYS A 67 35.18 25.84 2.39
CA LYS A 67 34.67 26.07 3.76
C LYS A 67 34.53 24.73 4.48
N THR A 68 34.77 24.73 5.79
CA THR A 68 34.61 23.53 6.64
C THR A 68 33.22 22.91 6.52
N SER A 69 32.16 23.72 6.47
CA SER A 69 30.78 23.24 6.31
C SER A 69 30.55 22.50 4.99
N THR A 70 31.20 22.93 3.91
CA THR A 70 31.12 22.26 2.61
C THR A 70 31.79 20.90 2.66
N ILE A 71 32.99 20.81 3.24
CA ILE A 71 33.69 19.53 3.41
C ILE A 71 32.86 18.58 4.28
N GLN A 72 32.30 19.06 5.40
CA GLN A 72 31.40 18.25 6.23
C GLN A 72 30.23 17.68 5.44
N HIS A 73 29.61 18.47 4.55
CA HIS A 73 28.49 18.01 3.75
C HIS A 73 28.90 16.92 2.74
N ILE A 74 30.01 17.13 2.01
CA ILE A 74 30.53 16.14 1.06
C ILE A 74 30.80 14.81 1.76
N PHE A 75 31.48 14.83 2.91
CA PHE A 75 31.77 13.60 3.64
C PHE A 75 30.54 12.94 4.24
N LYS A 76 29.51 13.70 4.63
CA LYS A 76 28.22 13.13 5.03
C LYS A 76 27.54 12.36 3.90
N GLU A 77 27.57 12.88 2.67
CA GLU A 77 27.03 12.13 1.52
C GLU A 77 27.84 10.86 1.24
N ILE A 78 29.18 10.91 1.39
CA ILE A 78 30.02 9.70 1.30
C ILE A 78 29.62 8.69 2.39
N PHE A 79 29.40 9.13 3.63
CA PHE A 79 29.02 8.26 4.75
C PHE A 79 27.64 7.64 4.53
N LYS A 80 26.70 8.43 4.05
CA LYS A 80 25.36 7.97 3.67
C LYS A 80 25.43 6.90 2.59
N ALA A 81 26.15 7.15 1.49
CA ALA A 81 26.34 6.17 0.42
C ALA A 81 27.03 4.88 0.92
N SER A 82 27.89 4.99 1.93
CA SER A 82 28.56 3.84 2.57
C SER A 82 27.61 3.00 3.40
N LEU A 83 26.70 3.66 4.13
CA LEU A 83 25.65 2.99 4.87
C LEU A 83 24.71 2.27 3.91
N GLU A 84 24.31 2.94 2.83
CA GLU A 84 23.50 2.36 1.74
C GLU A 84 24.17 1.13 1.11
N LEU A 85 25.49 1.15 0.91
CA LEU A 85 26.26 -0.01 0.41
C LEU A 85 26.20 -1.21 1.38
N GLN A 86 26.26 -0.95 2.70
CA GLN A 86 26.06 -1.99 3.72
C GLN A 86 24.60 -2.45 3.79
N GLU A 87 23.64 -1.56 3.48
CA GLU A 87 22.22 -1.87 3.38
C GLU A 87 21.89 -2.71 2.15
N ASP A 88 22.45 -2.43 0.97
CA ASP A 88 22.10 -3.16 -0.26
C ASP A 88 22.55 -4.63 -0.25
N ASN A 89 23.66 -4.97 0.43
CA ASN A 89 24.06 -6.37 0.65
C ASN A 89 23.24 -7.09 1.74
N SER A 90 22.31 -6.39 2.40
CA SER A 90 21.59 -6.91 3.56
C SER A 90 20.10 -6.55 3.64
N ARG A 91 19.57 -5.77 2.71
CA ARG A 91 18.14 -5.69 2.43
C ARG A 91 17.74 -7.10 2.07
N LYS A 92 17.20 -7.83 3.05
CA LYS A 92 16.41 -9.03 2.77
C LYS A 92 15.48 -8.62 1.63
N VAL A 93 15.64 -9.26 0.48
CA VAL A 93 14.76 -9.03 -0.65
C VAL A 93 13.37 -9.36 -0.13
N LEU A 94 12.53 -8.33 0.01
CA LEU A 94 11.20 -8.51 0.59
C LEU A 94 10.43 -9.49 -0.30
N LEU A 95 9.77 -10.45 0.33
CA LEU A 95 9.02 -11.47 -0.39
C LEU A 95 7.95 -10.84 -1.28
N VAL A 96 7.36 -9.72 -0.85
CA VAL A 96 6.37 -8.96 -1.65
C VAL A 96 6.97 -8.17 -2.83
N SER A 97 8.29 -8.04 -2.93
CA SER A 97 8.93 -7.20 -3.95
C SER A 97 9.08 -7.90 -5.29
N ARG A 98 9.04 -7.14 -6.40
CA ARG A 98 9.34 -7.70 -7.74
C ARG A 98 10.75 -8.27 -7.87
N LYS A 99 11.68 -7.80 -7.04
CA LYS A 99 13.05 -8.35 -6.98
C LYS A 99 13.04 -9.80 -6.48
N ALA A 100 12.15 -10.15 -5.55
CA ALA A 100 11.97 -11.54 -5.09
C ALA A 100 11.10 -12.35 -6.06
N HIS A 101 10.04 -11.74 -6.59
CA HIS A 101 9.07 -12.42 -7.44
C HIS A 101 8.67 -11.51 -8.62
N PRO A 102 9.30 -11.67 -9.80
CA PRO A 102 9.10 -10.76 -10.93
C PRO A 102 7.68 -10.77 -11.51
N GLU A 103 7.04 -11.93 -11.55
CA GLU A 103 5.70 -12.13 -12.12
C GLU A 103 4.61 -11.57 -11.21
N ASN A 104 3.47 -11.17 -11.77
CA ASN A 104 2.32 -10.71 -10.96
C ASN A 104 1.73 -11.85 -10.15
N THR A 105 1.39 -11.58 -8.89
CA THR A 105 0.48 -12.43 -8.13
C THR A 105 -0.94 -12.22 -8.63
N ILE A 106 -1.63 -13.33 -8.88
CA ILE A 106 -3.06 -13.36 -9.19
C ILE A 106 -3.76 -13.94 -7.96
N VAL A 107 -4.76 -13.22 -7.46
CA VAL A 107 -5.56 -13.65 -6.31
C VAL A 107 -6.91 -14.14 -6.82
N GLU A 108 -7.14 -15.44 -6.70
CA GLU A 108 -8.39 -16.09 -7.14
C GLU A 108 -9.46 -16.00 -6.05
N ILE A 109 -10.67 -15.59 -6.43
CA ILE A 109 -11.82 -15.42 -5.55
C ILE A 109 -13.06 -15.99 -6.25
N ASN A 110 -13.37 -17.27 -5.97
CA ASN A 110 -14.55 -17.99 -6.50
C ASN A 110 -14.86 -17.73 -7.99
N GLY A 111 -13.87 -17.87 -8.86
CA GLY A 111 -14.02 -17.69 -10.31
C GLY A 111 -13.66 -16.31 -10.84
N GLU A 112 -13.47 -15.33 -9.96
CA GLU A 112 -12.78 -14.07 -10.27
C GLU A 112 -11.28 -14.17 -10.01
N ALA A 113 -10.51 -13.31 -10.67
CA ALA A 113 -9.06 -13.24 -10.52
C ALA A 113 -8.61 -11.77 -10.49
N ILE A 114 -8.13 -11.28 -9.34
CA ILE A 114 -7.61 -9.92 -9.22
C ILE A 114 -6.10 -9.94 -9.50
N GLY A 115 -5.65 -9.13 -10.46
CA GLY A 115 -4.24 -9.05 -10.88
C GLY A 115 -3.91 -9.76 -12.20
N ASP A 116 -4.89 -10.38 -12.86
CA ASP A 116 -4.72 -11.09 -14.15
C ASP A 116 -4.69 -10.16 -15.39
N GLY A 117 -4.78 -8.84 -15.19
CA GLY A 117 -4.83 -7.83 -16.24
C GLY A 117 -6.23 -7.27 -16.55
N LYS A 118 -7.34 -7.93 -16.18
CA LYS A 118 -8.68 -7.30 -16.26
C LYS A 118 -9.01 -6.58 -14.96
N GLN A 119 -9.80 -5.52 -15.06
CA GLN A 119 -10.12 -4.67 -13.92
C GLN A 119 -11.47 -5.07 -13.32
N ARG A 120 -11.52 -5.30 -12.00
CA ARG A 120 -12.73 -5.75 -11.27
C ARG A 120 -13.43 -4.63 -10.50
N PHE A 121 -14.60 -4.94 -9.96
CA PHE A 121 -15.37 -4.06 -9.09
C PHE A 121 -15.70 -4.78 -7.78
N ILE A 122 -15.44 -4.11 -6.65
CA ILE A 122 -15.77 -4.58 -5.31
C ILE A 122 -16.81 -3.60 -4.73
N MET A 123 -18.06 -4.04 -4.65
CA MET A 123 -19.19 -3.14 -4.34
C MET A 123 -19.99 -3.66 -3.16
N GLY A 124 -20.75 -2.81 -2.49
CA GLY A 124 -21.61 -3.21 -1.39
C GLY A 124 -21.66 -2.18 -0.26
N PRO A 125 -22.44 -2.43 0.79
CA PRO A 125 -22.71 -1.44 1.81
C PRO A 125 -21.55 -1.21 2.77
N CYS A 126 -21.50 0.00 3.34
CA CYS A 126 -20.52 0.38 4.34
C CYS A 126 -20.60 -0.52 5.58
N ALA A 127 -21.80 -0.71 6.12
CA ALA A 127 -22.09 -1.62 7.22
C ALA A 127 -23.16 -2.62 6.81
N VAL A 128 -23.14 -3.78 7.44
CA VAL A 128 -24.26 -4.73 7.35
C VAL A 128 -25.29 -4.30 8.40
N GLU A 129 -26.51 -4.01 7.94
CA GLU A 129 -27.57 -3.46 8.80
C GLU A 129 -28.74 -4.43 8.95
N SER A 130 -29.12 -5.12 7.86
CA SER A 130 -30.09 -6.23 7.88
C SER A 130 -29.87 -7.17 6.70
N TYR A 131 -30.56 -8.32 6.70
CA TYR A 131 -30.55 -9.26 5.59
C TYR A 131 -31.09 -8.64 4.30
N GLU A 132 -32.25 -8.01 4.38
CA GLU A 132 -32.95 -7.39 3.25
C GLU A 132 -32.08 -6.29 2.63
N GLN A 133 -31.45 -5.47 3.47
CA GLN A 133 -30.57 -4.38 3.07
C GLN A 133 -29.38 -4.89 2.24
N VAL A 134 -28.72 -5.95 2.69
CA VAL A 134 -27.58 -6.55 1.96
C VAL A 134 -28.07 -7.26 0.69
N ARG A 135 -29.17 -8.01 0.78
CA ARG A 135 -29.73 -8.77 -0.34
C ARG A 135 -30.14 -7.87 -1.50
N GLU A 136 -30.74 -6.71 -1.23
CA GLU A 136 -31.14 -5.76 -2.26
C GLU A 136 -29.93 -5.22 -3.05
N VAL A 137 -28.84 -4.87 -2.35
CA VAL A 137 -27.60 -4.44 -3.00
C VAL A 137 -26.99 -5.57 -3.83
N ALA A 138 -26.98 -6.79 -3.29
CA ALA A 138 -26.45 -7.96 -3.99
C ALA A 138 -27.23 -8.29 -5.27
N ILE A 139 -28.56 -8.10 -5.28
CA ILE A 139 -29.38 -8.25 -6.50
C ILE A 139 -28.95 -7.23 -7.56
N ALA A 140 -28.86 -5.95 -7.20
CA ALA A 140 -28.44 -4.89 -8.13
C ALA A 140 -27.02 -5.17 -8.68
N MET A 141 -26.10 -5.64 -7.84
CA MET A 141 -24.76 -6.04 -8.27
C MET A 141 -24.79 -7.21 -9.26
N LYS A 142 -25.62 -8.23 -9.00
CA LYS A 142 -25.77 -9.39 -9.87
C LYS A 142 -26.34 -9.03 -11.23
N GLU A 143 -27.30 -8.12 -11.29
CA GLU A 143 -27.86 -7.59 -12.54
C GLU A 143 -26.80 -6.85 -13.36
N GLN A 144 -25.84 -6.23 -12.69
CA GLN A 144 -24.64 -5.65 -13.31
C GLN A 144 -23.55 -6.69 -13.60
N GLY A 145 -23.76 -7.98 -13.38
CA GLY A 145 -22.78 -9.04 -13.60
C GLY A 145 -21.56 -8.95 -12.68
N LEU A 146 -21.70 -8.34 -11.51
CA LEU A 146 -20.64 -8.28 -10.49
C LEU A 146 -20.82 -9.40 -9.46
N SER A 147 -19.70 -9.91 -8.94
CA SER A 147 -19.66 -11.09 -8.06
C SER A 147 -18.87 -10.86 -6.76
N ILE A 148 -18.13 -9.76 -6.62
CA ILE A 148 -17.33 -9.48 -5.41
C ILE A 148 -18.03 -8.41 -4.57
N MET A 149 -18.62 -8.85 -3.45
CA MET A 149 -19.39 -8.01 -2.54
C MET A 149 -18.62 -7.70 -1.27
N ARG A 150 -18.58 -6.42 -0.90
CA ARG A 150 -18.05 -5.96 0.39
C ARG A 150 -19.16 -5.62 1.38
N GLY A 151 -18.94 -5.90 2.66
CA GLY A 151 -19.88 -5.52 3.73
C GLY A 151 -19.20 -5.48 5.09
N GLY A 152 -19.41 -4.42 5.86
CA GLY A 152 -18.76 -4.25 7.17
C GLY A 152 -19.57 -4.92 8.30
N ALA A 153 -19.19 -6.14 8.68
CA ALA A 153 -19.75 -6.81 9.85
C ALA A 153 -19.23 -6.21 11.17
N PHE A 154 -17.94 -5.84 11.18
CA PHE A 154 -17.29 -5.07 12.25
C PHE A 154 -16.95 -3.67 11.72
N LYS A 155 -17.22 -2.62 12.50
CA LYS A 155 -17.00 -1.23 12.09
C LYS A 155 -16.02 -0.53 13.06
N PRO A 156 -14.77 -0.25 12.66
CA PRO A 156 -13.88 0.55 13.49
C PRO A 156 -14.34 2.02 13.47
N ARG A 157 -14.96 2.45 14.56
CA ARG A 157 -15.50 3.81 14.73
C ARG A 157 -14.54 4.71 15.50
N THR A 158 -14.60 6.02 15.22
CA THR A 158 -13.91 7.03 16.02
C THR A 158 -14.60 7.20 17.38
N SER A 159 -15.93 7.16 17.41
CA SER A 159 -16.73 7.22 18.62
C SER A 159 -17.16 5.80 19.04
N PRO A 160 -17.06 5.43 20.32
CA PRO A 160 -17.53 4.13 20.82
C PRO A 160 -19.07 4.03 20.88
N TYR A 161 -19.78 5.15 20.80
CA TYR A 161 -21.25 5.20 20.85
C TYR A 161 -21.91 5.07 19.48
N ASP A 162 -21.10 5.15 18.42
CA ASP A 162 -21.58 4.90 17.08
C ASP A 162 -21.87 3.41 16.88
N PHE A 163 -22.64 3.07 15.84
CA PHE A 163 -22.85 1.68 15.44
C PHE A 163 -21.53 0.96 15.14
N GLN A 164 -21.24 -0.09 15.91
CA GLN A 164 -20.01 -0.90 15.85
C GLN A 164 -20.09 -2.06 14.85
N GLY A 165 -21.24 -2.26 14.20
CA GLY A 165 -21.52 -3.42 13.36
C GLY A 165 -22.25 -4.54 14.12
N LEU A 166 -22.84 -5.48 13.37
CA LEU A 166 -23.55 -6.64 13.92
C LEU A 166 -22.60 -7.79 14.35
N GLY A 167 -21.30 -7.66 14.09
CA GLY A 167 -20.31 -8.68 14.38
C GLY A 167 -20.61 -9.98 13.65
N VAL A 168 -20.60 -11.10 14.38
CA VAL A 168 -20.83 -12.45 13.84
C VAL A 168 -22.18 -12.57 13.11
N GLU A 169 -23.22 -11.89 13.59
CA GLU A 169 -24.52 -11.94 12.92
C GLU A 169 -24.47 -11.26 11.55
N GLY A 170 -23.69 -10.17 11.43
CA GLY A 170 -23.41 -9.54 10.14
C GLY A 170 -22.63 -10.44 9.19
N LEU A 171 -21.69 -11.26 9.71
CA LEU A 171 -20.98 -12.26 8.91
C LEU A 171 -21.90 -13.36 8.40
N LYS A 172 -22.84 -13.84 9.22
CA LYS A 172 -23.85 -14.82 8.80
C LYS A 172 -24.76 -14.27 7.69
N ILE A 173 -25.25 -13.04 7.86
CA ILE A 173 -26.06 -12.34 6.84
C ILE A 173 -25.29 -12.27 5.52
N LEU A 174 -24.04 -11.83 5.55
CA LEU A 174 -23.21 -11.77 4.34
C LEU A 174 -23.04 -13.15 3.71
N ARG A 175 -22.77 -14.18 4.51
CA ARG A 175 -22.58 -15.52 3.98
C ARG A 175 -23.85 -16.08 3.35
N GLU A 176 -24.99 -15.87 3.98
CA GLU A 176 -26.31 -16.29 3.49
C GLU A 176 -26.64 -15.64 2.15
N VAL A 177 -26.55 -14.31 2.06
CA VAL A 177 -26.77 -13.56 0.81
C VAL A 177 -25.75 -13.99 -0.26
N GLY A 178 -24.50 -14.20 0.13
CA GLY A 178 -23.46 -14.65 -0.80
C GLY A 178 -23.73 -16.04 -1.37
N ASN A 179 -24.25 -16.96 -0.57
CA ASN A 179 -24.64 -18.29 -1.04
C ASN A 179 -25.88 -18.25 -1.94
N GLU A 180 -26.87 -17.42 -1.61
CA GLU A 180 -28.10 -17.29 -2.40
C GLU A 180 -27.81 -16.70 -3.79
N LEU A 181 -26.99 -15.66 -3.85
CA LEU A 181 -26.81 -14.86 -5.06
C LEU A 181 -25.50 -15.14 -5.81
N GLY A 182 -24.59 -15.92 -5.23
CA GLY A 182 -23.27 -16.22 -5.78
C GLY A 182 -22.28 -15.07 -5.60
N MET A 183 -22.34 -14.38 -4.46
CA MET A 183 -21.40 -13.29 -4.13
C MET A 183 -20.23 -13.79 -3.29
N SER A 184 -19.03 -13.37 -3.68
CA SER A 184 -17.81 -13.51 -2.90
C SER A 184 -17.71 -12.39 -1.89
N ILE A 185 -17.63 -12.75 -0.61
CA ILE A 185 -17.76 -11.82 0.51
C ILE A 185 -16.39 -11.29 0.96
N VAL A 186 -16.27 -9.96 0.96
CA VAL A 186 -15.19 -9.19 1.56
C VAL A 186 -15.71 -8.53 2.84
N SER A 187 -15.14 -8.87 4.00
CA SER A 187 -15.51 -8.21 5.26
C SER A 187 -14.30 -7.89 6.12
N GLU A 188 -14.39 -6.81 6.89
CA GLU A 188 -13.30 -6.37 7.76
C GLU A 188 -13.26 -7.18 9.05
N ILE A 189 -12.07 -7.69 9.39
CA ILE A 189 -11.78 -8.34 10.67
C ILE A 189 -10.85 -7.44 11.47
N VAL A 190 -11.24 -7.12 12.69
CA VAL A 190 -10.60 -6.08 13.51
C VAL A 190 -9.66 -6.63 14.59
N SER A 191 -9.76 -7.92 14.90
CA SER A 191 -9.05 -8.57 15.99
C SER A 191 -8.52 -9.96 15.57
N PRO A 192 -7.31 -10.36 16.02
CA PRO A 192 -6.80 -11.72 15.81
C PRO A 192 -7.77 -12.83 16.22
N ASN A 193 -8.55 -12.60 17.29
CA ASN A 193 -9.47 -13.61 17.85
C ASN A 193 -10.64 -13.93 16.90
N ASP A 194 -11.00 -13.01 16.01
CA ASP A 194 -12.13 -13.17 15.10
C ASP A 194 -11.72 -13.80 13.76
N VAL A 195 -10.41 -13.98 13.51
CA VAL A 195 -9.88 -14.47 12.24
C VAL A 195 -10.36 -15.89 11.96
N GLU A 196 -10.17 -16.82 12.90
CA GLU A 196 -10.55 -18.24 12.72
C GLU A 196 -12.05 -18.39 12.47
N LEU A 197 -12.88 -17.72 13.27
CA LEU A 197 -14.33 -17.71 13.10
C LEU A 197 -14.75 -17.16 11.73
N SER A 198 -14.07 -16.13 11.23
CA SER A 198 -14.44 -15.50 9.96
C SER A 198 -14.26 -16.39 8.74
N LEU A 199 -13.41 -17.43 8.82
CA LEU A 199 -13.03 -18.27 7.67
C LEU A 199 -14.22 -18.98 7.02
N ASP A 200 -15.25 -19.28 7.79
CA ASP A 200 -16.48 -19.93 7.32
C ASP A 200 -17.47 -18.97 6.64
N TYR A 201 -17.29 -17.66 6.84
CA TYR A 201 -18.25 -16.64 6.40
C TYR A 201 -17.73 -15.78 5.26
N VAL A 202 -16.42 -15.54 5.19
CA VAL A 202 -15.82 -14.62 4.21
C VAL A 202 -14.95 -15.34 3.20
N ASP A 203 -14.91 -14.79 1.99
CA ASP A 203 -14.04 -15.21 0.90
C ASP A 203 -12.75 -14.38 0.88
N VAL A 204 -12.79 -13.15 1.38
CA VAL A 204 -11.64 -12.25 1.55
C VAL A 204 -11.70 -11.56 2.91
N ILE A 205 -10.61 -11.62 3.67
CA ILE A 205 -10.47 -10.85 4.92
C ILE A 205 -9.93 -9.47 4.59
N GLN A 206 -10.69 -8.42 4.90
CA GLN A 206 -10.18 -7.05 4.87
C GLN A 206 -9.49 -6.71 6.19
N VAL A 207 -8.28 -6.16 6.10
CA VAL A 207 -7.62 -5.46 7.22
C VAL A 207 -7.74 -3.97 6.94
N GLY A 208 -8.52 -3.25 7.75
CA GLY A 208 -8.78 -1.83 7.55
C GLY A 208 -7.57 -0.94 7.83
N ALA A 209 -7.64 0.30 7.35
CA ALA A 209 -6.54 1.28 7.43
C ALA A 209 -6.02 1.53 8.85
N ARG A 210 -6.89 1.49 9.86
CA ARG A 210 -6.49 1.68 11.27
C ARG A 210 -5.70 0.50 11.83
N ASN A 211 -5.84 -0.67 11.22
CA ASN A 211 -5.18 -1.91 11.60
C ASN A 211 -4.00 -2.27 10.69
N MET A 212 -3.62 -1.42 9.72
CA MET A 212 -2.47 -1.67 8.84
C MET A 212 -1.16 -1.90 9.63
N GLN A 213 -1.04 -1.38 10.84
CA GLN A 213 0.11 -1.59 11.74
C GLN A 213 -0.26 -2.42 13.00
N ASN A 214 -1.42 -3.08 13.00
CA ASN A 214 -1.73 -4.07 14.01
C ASN A 214 -1.00 -5.37 13.67
N PHE A 215 0.30 -5.43 14.00
CA PHE A 215 1.19 -6.51 13.56
C PHE A 215 0.74 -7.89 14.01
N ASP A 216 0.06 -8.01 15.15
CA ASP A 216 -0.45 -9.30 15.62
C ASP A 216 -1.64 -9.76 14.77
N LEU A 217 -2.51 -8.84 14.34
CA LEU A 217 -3.54 -9.14 13.34
C LEU A 217 -2.91 -9.55 12.01
N LEU A 218 -1.92 -8.80 11.51
CA LEU A 218 -1.22 -9.13 10.24
C LEU A 218 -0.59 -10.52 10.28
N LYS A 219 0.10 -10.87 11.37
CA LYS A 219 0.68 -12.21 11.55
C LYS A 219 -0.40 -13.28 11.61
N THR A 220 -1.54 -12.99 12.22
CA THR A 220 -2.63 -13.96 12.37
C THR A 220 -3.29 -14.24 11.03
N VAL A 221 -3.64 -13.21 10.25
CA VAL A 221 -4.19 -13.39 8.90
C VAL A 221 -3.15 -13.94 7.92
N GLY A 222 -1.87 -13.78 8.19
CA GLY A 222 -0.78 -14.39 7.43
C GLY A 222 -0.65 -15.90 7.60
N LYS A 223 -1.27 -16.49 8.63
CA LYS A 223 -1.22 -17.94 8.93
C LYS A 223 -2.39 -18.73 8.34
N VAL A 224 -3.40 -18.06 7.79
CA VAL A 224 -4.60 -18.71 7.24
C VAL A 224 -4.56 -18.74 5.73
N ASN A 225 -5.18 -19.74 5.12
CA ASN A 225 -5.29 -19.84 3.67
C ASN A 225 -6.54 -19.10 3.16
N LYS A 226 -6.51 -17.77 3.22
CA LYS A 226 -7.60 -16.89 2.76
C LYS A 226 -7.01 -15.61 2.14
N PRO A 227 -7.56 -15.12 1.01
CA PRO A 227 -7.18 -13.82 0.47
C PRO A 227 -7.31 -12.67 1.48
N ILE A 228 -6.33 -11.78 1.50
CA ILE A 228 -6.27 -10.62 2.39
C ILE A 228 -6.32 -9.32 1.58
N LEU A 229 -7.32 -8.47 1.84
CA LEU A 229 -7.37 -7.11 1.34
C LEU A 229 -6.81 -6.15 2.40
N LEU A 230 -5.57 -5.71 2.23
CA LEU A 230 -4.88 -4.83 3.16
C LEU A 230 -5.05 -3.36 2.73
N LYS A 231 -5.77 -2.58 3.54
CA LYS A 231 -5.91 -1.13 3.30
C LYS A 231 -4.69 -0.37 3.80
N ARG A 232 -4.22 0.60 3.01
CA ARG A 232 -3.18 1.54 3.41
C ARG A 232 -3.62 2.33 4.65
N GLY A 233 -2.70 2.51 5.58
CA GLY A 233 -2.92 3.28 6.81
C GLY A 233 -3.13 4.77 6.53
N LEU A 234 -3.80 5.45 7.48
CA LEU A 234 -4.25 6.84 7.31
C LEU A 234 -3.12 7.82 6.91
N SER A 235 -1.90 7.56 7.37
CA SER A 235 -0.72 8.39 7.11
C SER A 235 0.51 7.52 6.78
N ALA A 236 0.26 6.29 6.32
CA ALA A 236 1.34 5.36 6.02
C ALA A 236 2.09 5.79 4.75
N THR A 237 3.41 5.77 4.82
CA THR A 237 4.29 5.79 3.66
C THR A 237 4.09 4.53 2.80
N ILE A 238 4.57 4.57 1.56
CA ILE A 238 4.59 3.38 0.69
C ILE A 238 5.46 2.27 1.31
N GLU A 239 6.60 2.64 1.89
CA GLU A 239 7.49 1.69 2.55
C GLU A 239 6.82 0.97 3.71
N GLU A 240 6.15 1.70 4.62
CA GLU A 240 5.41 1.08 5.73
C GLU A 240 4.29 0.17 5.24
N PHE A 241 3.61 0.55 4.15
CA PHE A 241 2.54 -0.25 3.58
C PHE A 241 3.07 -1.57 2.97
N ILE A 242 4.20 -1.50 2.26
CA ILE A 242 4.90 -2.67 1.72
C ILE A 242 5.37 -3.60 2.87
N HIS A 243 5.93 -3.05 3.94
CA HIS A 243 6.36 -3.85 5.09
C HIS A 243 5.17 -4.48 5.84
N ALA A 244 4.01 -3.81 5.90
CA ALA A 244 2.80 -4.41 6.46
C ALA A 244 2.35 -5.65 5.64
N ALA A 245 2.46 -5.60 4.31
CA ALA A 245 2.23 -6.77 3.47
C ALA A 245 3.29 -7.86 3.69
N GLU A 246 4.55 -7.47 3.94
CA GLU A 246 5.64 -8.40 4.29
C GLU A 246 5.33 -9.20 5.58
N TYR A 247 4.70 -8.56 6.59
CA TYR A 247 4.26 -9.26 7.80
C TYR A 247 3.27 -10.39 7.54
N ILE A 248 2.42 -10.26 6.50
CA ILE A 248 1.44 -11.28 6.13
C ILE A 248 2.16 -12.42 5.38
N ILE A 249 2.88 -12.09 4.29
CA ILE A 249 3.52 -13.12 3.43
C ILE A 249 4.62 -13.89 4.15
N SER A 250 5.32 -13.26 5.11
CA SER A 250 6.35 -13.93 5.91
C SER A 250 5.78 -15.01 6.85
N GLN A 251 4.46 -15.05 7.06
CA GLN A 251 3.79 -16.13 7.78
C GLN A 251 3.28 -17.26 6.85
N GLY A 252 3.37 -17.09 5.53
CA GLY A 252 3.05 -18.11 4.53
C GLY A 252 1.89 -17.75 3.58
N ASN A 253 1.10 -16.72 3.87
CA ASN A 253 -0.02 -16.33 3.01
C ASN A 253 0.39 -15.30 1.94
N ASN A 254 0.46 -15.72 0.69
CA ASN A 254 0.81 -14.87 -0.46
C ASN A 254 -0.40 -14.29 -1.21
N GLN A 255 -1.64 -14.57 -0.75
CA GLN A 255 -2.86 -14.10 -1.40
C GLN A 255 -3.22 -12.69 -0.88
N ILE A 256 -2.43 -11.68 -1.26
CA ILE A 256 -2.57 -10.32 -0.73
C ILE A 256 -3.00 -9.36 -1.84
N ILE A 257 -4.01 -8.54 -1.55
CA ILE A 257 -4.49 -7.44 -2.36
C ILE A 257 -4.23 -6.14 -1.59
N LEU A 258 -3.51 -5.20 -2.20
CA LEU A 258 -3.26 -3.89 -1.60
C LEU A 258 -4.40 -2.93 -1.96
N CYS A 259 -4.86 -2.14 -1.01
CA CYS A 259 -5.92 -1.15 -1.25
C CYS A 259 -5.49 0.28 -0.86
N GLU A 260 -5.29 1.12 -1.87
CA GLU A 260 -5.14 2.57 -1.71
C GLU A 260 -6.52 3.19 -1.40
N ARG A 261 -6.58 4.05 -0.38
CA ARG A 261 -7.84 4.54 0.20
C ARG A 261 -7.78 6.00 0.66
N GLY A 262 -6.83 6.74 0.13
CA GLY A 262 -6.51 8.12 0.48
C GLY A 262 -5.73 8.25 1.79
N ILE A 263 -4.84 9.24 1.79
CA ILE A 263 -4.03 9.62 2.94
C ILE A 263 -4.54 10.90 3.57
N ARG A 264 -4.28 11.07 4.87
CA ARG A 264 -4.61 12.29 5.61
C ARG A 264 -3.64 13.40 5.23
N THR A 265 -4.17 14.56 4.88
CA THR A 265 -3.42 15.78 4.58
C THR A 265 -4.04 16.98 5.31
N TYR A 266 -3.57 18.18 5.01
CA TYR A 266 -4.17 19.43 5.51
C TYR A 266 -5.46 19.82 4.79
N GLU A 267 -5.77 19.21 3.64
CA GLU A 267 -6.94 19.52 2.83
C GLU A 267 -8.24 19.16 3.56
N LYS A 268 -9.27 19.98 3.41
CA LYS A 268 -10.59 19.83 4.07
C LYS A 268 -11.75 19.66 3.09
N ALA A 269 -11.56 19.92 1.81
CA ALA A 269 -12.58 19.74 0.76
C ALA A 269 -12.90 18.26 0.49
N THR A 270 -12.01 17.35 0.91
CA THR A 270 -12.18 15.89 0.87
C THR A 270 -11.87 15.29 2.24
N ARG A 271 -12.42 14.11 2.52
CA ARG A 271 -12.20 13.39 3.80
C ARG A 271 -10.74 12.95 3.95
N ASN A 272 -10.15 12.45 2.86
CA ASN A 272 -8.73 12.19 2.69
C ASN A 272 -8.31 12.69 1.29
N THR A 273 -7.02 12.78 1.02
CA THR A 273 -6.51 13.04 -0.34
C THR A 273 -6.20 11.71 -0.99
N LEU A 274 -6.86 11.39 -2.11
CA LEU A 274 -6.57 10.19 -2.88
C LEU A 274 -5.15 10.28 -3.46
N ASP A 275 -4.25 9.41 -3.00
CA ASP A 275 -2.89 9.33 -3.53
C ASP A 275 -2.85 8.37 -4.72
N ILE A 276 -3.31 8.86 -5.88
CA ILE A 276 -3.39 8.03 -7.10
C ILE A 276 -2.01 7.55 -7.57
N SER A 277 -0.94 8.28 -7.19
CA SER A 277 0.44 7.91 -7.54
C SER A 277 0.89 6.61 -6.90
N ALA A 278 0.26 6.21 -5.78
CA ALA A 278 0.56 4.95 -5.10
C ALA A 278 0.29 3.73 -5.98
N VAL A 279 -0.69 3.78 -6.89
CA VAL A 279 -1.07 2.64 -7.74
C VAL A 279 0.10 2.16 -8.61
N PRO A 280 0.68 2.99 -9.52
CA PRO A 280 1.80 2.56 -10.35
C PRO A 280 3.07 2.30 -9.53
N ILE A 281 3.29 3.01 -8.42
CA ILE A 281 4.44 2.76 -7.54
C ILE A 281 4.34 1.35 -6.95
N LEU A 282 3.21 1.00 -6.31
CA LEU A 282 3.02 -0.31 -5.70
C LEU A 282 3.06 -1.44 -6.74
N LYS A 283 2.45 -1.24 -7.91
CA LYS A 283 2.51 -2.23 -9.01
C LYS A 283 3.92 -2.42 -9.57
N LYS A 284 4.80 -1.41 -9.46
CA LYS A 284 6.21 -1.51 -9.90
C LYS A 284 7.10 -2.14 -8.84
N GLU A 285 6.96 -1.71 -7.59
CA GLU A 285 7.83 -2.15 -6.48
C GLU A 285 7.43 -3.54 -5.97
N THR A 286 6.15 -3.89 -6.06
CA THR A 286 5.59 -5.18 -5.62
C THR A 286 4.98 -5.96 -6.78
N HIS A 287 4.80 -7.26 -6.58
CA HIS A 287 4.06 -8.12 -7.51
C HIS A 287 2.58 -8.26 -7.16
N LEU A 288 2.10 -7.59 -6.11
CA LEU A 288 0.75 -7.72 -5.60
C LEU A 288 -0.26 -6.87 -6.39
N PRO A 289 -1.51 -7.31 -6.55
CA PRO A 289 -2.57 -6.48 -7.12
C PRO A 289 -2.91 -5.27 -6.23
N VAL A 290 -3.31 -4.18 -6.88
CA VAL A 290 -3.61 -2.89 -6.24
C VAL A 290 -5.01 -2.40 -6.59
N VAL A 291 -5.83 -2.20 -5.57
CA VAL A 291 -7.23 -1.74 -5.62
C VAL A 291 -7.32 -0.30 -5.13
N VAL A 292 -8.28 0.46 -5.64
CA VAL A 292 -8.56 1.83 -5.17
C VAL A 292 -9.96 1.92 -4.56
N ASP A 293 -10.04 2.38 -3.31
CA ASP A 293 -11.27 2.71 -2.60
C ASP A 293 -11.64 4.19 -2.83
N VAL A 294 -12.62 4.44 -3.70
CA VAL A 294 -13.01 5.81 -4.09
C VAL A 294 -13.95 6.47 -3.08
N THR A 295 -14.67 5.66 -2.29
CA THR A 295 -15.61 6.17 -1.28
C THR A 295 -14.87 6.68 -0.05
N HIS A 296 -13.96 5.90 0.54
CA HIS A 296 -13.28 6.31 1.77
C HIS A 296 -12.13 7.29 1.55
N SER A 297 -11.57 7.34 0.34
CA SER A 297 -10.56 8.33 -0.03
C SER A 297 -11.18 9.72 -0.11
N THR A 298 -12.12 9.91 -1.03
CA THR A 298 -12.75 11.21 -1.27
C THR A 298 -13.69 11.61 -0.13
N GLY A 299 -14.45 10.64 0.41
CA GLY A 299 -15.55 10.89 1.34
C GLY A 299 -16.68 11.73 0.73
N ARG A 300 -16.84 11.69 -0.60
CA ARG A 300 -17.75 12.55 -1.37
C ARG A 300 -18.37 11.80 -2.54
N ARG A 301 -19.70 11.80 -2.58
CA ARG A 301 -20.47 11.08 -3.60
C ARG A 301 -20.23 11.60 -5.03
N ASP A 302 -20.10 12.92 -5.16
CA ASP A 302 -19.86 13.59 -6.44
C ASP A 302 -18.46 13.33 -7.03
N LEU A 303 -17.53 12.84 -6.21
CA LEU A 303 -16.17 12.51 -6.63
C LEU A 303 -15.95 11.02 -6.92
N LEU A 304 -16.95 10.15 -6.66
CA LEU A 304 -16.81 8.70 -6.87
C LEU A 304 -16.48 8.38 -8.33
N LEU A 305 -17.31 8.84 -9.26
CA LEU A 305 -17.15 8.53 -10.69
C LEU A 305 -15.85 9.09 -11.28
N PRO A 306 -15.49 10.38 -11.09
CA PRO A 306 -14.23 10.91 -11.60
C PRO A 306 -12.99 10.17 -11.06
N THR A 307 -12.97 9.84 -9.77
CA THR A 307 -11.82 9.16 -9.17
C THR A 307 -11.75 7.69 -9.53
N ALA A 308 -12.88 7.02 -9.73
CA ALA A 308 -12.93 5.66 -10.27
C ALA A 308 -12.40 5.59 -11.71
N LYS A 309 -12.78 6.56 -12.57
CA LYS A 309 -12.23 6.69 -13.93
C LYS A 309 -10.70 6.88 -13.90
N ALA A 310 -10.20 7.74 -13.01
CA ALA A 310 -8.75 7.96 -12.85
C ALA A 310 -8.03 6.68 -12.39
N ALA A 311 -8.62 5.93 -11.46
CA ALA A 311 -8.07 4.67 -10.97
C ALA A 311 -8.05 3.56 -12.03
N LEU A 312 -9.08 3.45 -12.88
CA LEU A 312 -9.05 2.55 -14.03
C LEU A 312 -7.96 2.95 -15.02
N ALA A 313 -7.92 4.24 -15.40
CA ALA A 313 -6.97 4.76 -16.39
C ALA A 313 -5.50 4.62 -15.95
N ILE A 314 -5.21 4.73 -14.66
CA ILE A 314 -3.84 4.56 -14.14
C ILE A 314 -3.43 3.08 -13.95
N GLY A 315 -4.37 2.14 -14.14
CA GLY A 315 -4.09 0.70 -14.12
C GLY A 315 -4.31 0.01 -12.77
N ALA A 316 -5.23 0.50 -11.93
CA ALA A 316 -5.67 -0.26 -10.74
C ALA A 316 -6.32 -1.59 -11.16
N ASP A 317 -6.12 -2.65 -10.38
CA ASP A 317 -6.63 -4.00 -10.65
C ASP A 317 -8.12 -4.16 -10.28
N ALA A 318 -8.60 -3.34 -9.34
CA ALA A 318 -10.03 -3.21 -9.07
C ALA A 318 -10.39 -1.84 -8.50
N ILE A 319 -11.66 -1.47 -8.62
CA ILE A 319 -12.26 -0.32 -7.94
C ILE A 319 -13.18 -0.82 -6.84
N MET A 320 -13.05 -0.22 -5.65
CA MET A 320 -13.96 -0.44 -4.53
C MET A 320 -14.78 0.81 -4.24
N ALA A 321 -16.11 0.66 -4.13
CA ALA A 321 -17.00 1.73 -3.72
C ALA A 321 -18.18 1.19 -2.89
N GLU A 322 -18.93 2.09 -2.27
CA GLU A 322 -20.05 1.73 -1.39
C GLU A 322 -21.41 2.02 -1.99
N VAL A 323 -22.34 1.08 -1.77
CA VAL A 323 -23.72 1.11 -2.27
C VAL A 323 -24.67 0.71 -1.15
N HIS A 324 -25.74 1.47 -0.95
CA HIS A 324 -26.78 1.23 0.04
C HIS A 324 -28.16 1.44 -0.59
N PRO A 325 -29.20 0.65 -0.28
CA PRO A 325 -30.51 0.82 -0.92
C PRO A 325 -31.14 2.17 -0.57
N ASP A 326 -30.98 2.62 0.67
CA ASP A 326 -31.41 3.95 1.13
C ASP A 326 -30.29 4.63 1.93
N PRO A 327 -29.36 5.35 1.28
CA PRO A 327 -28.24 5.98 1.98
C PRO A 327 -28.66 6.97 3.06
N ALA A 328 -29.86 7.55 2.99
CA ALA A 328 -30.30 8.59 3.94
C ALA A 328 -30.50 8.04 5.37
N VAL A 329 -30.81 6.74 5.50
CA VAL A 329 -31.03 6.07 6.80
C VAL A 329 -29.86 5.19 7.25
N ALA A 330 -28.77 5.13 6.49
CA ALA A 330 -27.64 4.27 6.78
C ALA A 330 -26.93 4.61 8.11
N LEU A 331 -26.51 3.59 8.86
CA LEU A 331 -25.82 3.70 10.15
C LEU A 331 -24.34 4.11 10.04
N SER A 332 -23.83 4.17 8.81
CA SER A 332 -22.50 4.68 8.50
C SER A 332 -22.44 5.25 7.08
N ASP A 333 -21.65 6.31 6.89
CA ASP A 333 -21.34 6.90 5.58
C ASP A 333 -22.58 7.25 4.71
N ALA A 334 -23.69 7.64 5.35
CA ALA A 334 -24.95 8.02 4.72
C ALA A 334 -24.80 9.03 3.57
N ALA A 335 -23.91 10.01 3.71
CA ALA A 335 -23.67 11.02 2.68
C ALA A 335 -22.80 10.51 1.51
N GLN A 336 -22.06 9.42 1.69
CA GLN A 336 -21.04 8.94 0.76
C GLN A 336 -21.50 7.77 -0.12
N GLN A 337 -22.36 6.90 0.39
CA GLN A 337 -22.83 5.72 -0.34
C GLN A 337 -23.73 6.12 -1.52
N MET A 338 -23.63 5.37 -2.62
CA MET A 338 -24.56 5.47 -3.75
C MET A 338 -25.87 4.76 -3.39
N ASP A 339 -26.99 5.30 -3.85
CA ASP A 339 -28.22 4.49 -3.97
C ASP A 339 -28.12 3.54 -5.18
N ILE A 340 -29.13 2.68 -5.37
CA ILE A 340 -29.13 1.68 -6.45
C ILE A 340 -29.13 2.31 -7.83
N GLN A 341 -29.83 3.43 -8.02
CA GLN A 341 -29.86 4.13 -9.31
C GLN A 341 -28.47 4.71 -9.63
N GLN A 342 -27.88 5.43 -8.68
CA GLN A 342 -26.54 6.00 -8.79
C GLN A 342 -25.48 4.91 -9.06
N PHE A 343 -25.61 3.76 -8.40
CA PHE A 343 -24.74 2.61 -8.63
C PHE A 343 -24.84 2.08 -10.07
N ASN A 344 -26.05 1.94 -10.62
CA ASN A 344 -26.26 1.47 -11.98
C ASN A 344 -25.64 2.42 -13.02
N GLU A 345 -25.87 3.73 -12.86
CA GLU A 345 -25.27 4.76 -13.71
C GLU A 345 -23.73 4.73 -13.61
N PHE A 346 -23.21 4.62 -12.38
CA PHE A 346 -21.77 4.53 -12.11
C PHE A 346 -21.11 3.34 -12.81
N ILE A 347 -21.67 2.13 -12.68
CA ILE A 347 -21.11 0.92 -13.31
C ILE A 347 -21.19 1.00 -14.84
N GLN A 348 -22.31 1.49 -15.39
CA GLN A 348 -22.47 1.63 -16.83
C GLN A 348 -21.39 2.54 -17.42
N GLU A 349 -21.13 3.68 -16.78
CA GLU A 349 -20.08 4.60 -17.22
C GLU A 349 -18.67 3.99 -17.11
N LEU A 350 -18.38 3.23 -16.05
CA LEU A 350 -17.07 2.62 -15.88
C LEU A 350 -16.81 1.46 -16.85
N LYS A 351 -17.81 0.61 -17.12
CA LYS A 351 -17.70 -0.44 -18.15
C LYS A 351 -17.43 0.17 -19.53
N THR A 352 -18.14 1.24 -19.87
CA THR A 352 -17.92 1.98 -21.13
C THR A 352 -16.48 2.51 -21.23
N LEU A 353 -15.87 2.91 -20.10
CA LEU A 353 -14.47 3.32 -20.08
C LEU A 353 -13.51 2.13 -20.20
N GLN A 354 -13.76 1.01 -19.51
CA GLN A 354 -12.93 -0.20 -19.59
C GLN A 354 -12.81 -0.69 -21.04
N GLU A 355 -13.92 -0.71 -21.79
CA GLU A 355 -13.94 -1.09 -23.20
C GLU A 355 -13.06 -0.19 -24.09
N LYS A 356 -12.83 1.06 -23.69
CA LYS A 356 -11.98 2.02 -24.42
C LYS A 356 -10.52 1.97 -24.01
N LEU A 357 -10.22 1.40 -22.85
CA LEU A 357 -8.86 1.24 -22.33
C LEU A 357 -8.24 -0.10 -22.74
N ALA A 358 -9.07 -1.11 -23.02
CA ALA A 358 -8.69 -2.38 -23.64
C ALA A 358 -8.33 -2.19 -25.12
#